data_AF-A0A920DIN6-F1
#
_entry.id   AF-A0A920DIN6-F1
#
_cell.length_a   1.000
_cell.length_b   1.000
_cell.length_c   1.000
_cell.angle_alpha   90.00
_cell.angle_beta   90.00
_cell.angle_gamma   90.00
#
_symmetry.space_group_name_H-M   'P 1'
#
loop_
_entity.id
_entity.type
_entity.pdbx_description
1 polymer ?
#
loop_
_entity_poly.entity_id
_entity_poly.type
_entity_poly.pdbx_seq_one_letter_code
_entity_poly.pdbx_strand_id
1 'polypeptide(L)' 'MKILCSDLEGTLAPEIWQEISNEFDIPELRYTTREISDFDELMDTRMRALKSNQ' A
#
# COMPACT_ATOMS: atom_id res chain seq x y z
N MET A 1 5.94 5.50 33.35
CA MET A 1 6.49 5.08 32.05
C MET A 1 5.81 5.90 30.96
N LYS A 2 6.55 6.39 29.95
CA LYS A 2 5.96 7.13 28.80
C LYS A 2 6.14 6.28 27.54
N ILE A 3 5.06 6.13 26.76
CA ILE A 3 5.04 5.40 25.49
C ILE A 3 4.57 6.38 24.42
N LEU A 4 5.23 6.36 23.25
CA LEU A 4 4.80 7.08 22.06
C LEU A 4 4.40 6.04 21.01
N CYS A 5 3.16 6.14 20.54
CA CYS A 5 2.67 5.39 19.40
C CYS A 5 2.42 6.38 18.27
N SER A 6 2.95 6.10 17.09
CA SER A 6 2.75 6.89 15.88
C SER A 6 2.41 5.95 14.74
N ASP A 7 1.59 6.45 13.83
CA ASP A 7 1.48 5.84 12.51
C ASP A 7 2.79 6.01 11.74
N LEU A 8 3.00 5.16 10.73
CA LEU A 8 4.20 5.16 9.90
C LEU A 8 3.96 5.94 8.60
N GLU A 9 3.06 5.43 7.76
CA GLU A 9 2.75 6.02 6.45
C GLU A 9 1.96 7.32 6.64
N GLY A 10 2.25 8.35 5.85
CA GLY A 10 1.69 9.69 5.98
C GLY A 10 2.15 10.50 7.20
N THR A 11 2.89 9.90 8.15
CA THR A 11 3.43 10.59 9.34
C THR A 11 4.96 10.63 9.35
N LEU A 12 5.60 9.47 9.26
CA LEU A 12 7.06 9.29 9.31
C LEU A 12 7.65 8.85 7.97
N ALA A 13 6.83 8.31 7.08
CA ALA A 13 7.18 7.83 5.75
C ALA A 13 6.05 8.12 4.74
N PRO A 14 6.32 8.18 3.43
CA PRO A 14 5.28 8.24 2.40
C PRO A 14 4.48 6.92 2.32
N GLU A 15 3.43 6.92 1.50
CA GLU A 15 2.58 5.75 1.22
C GLU A 15 3.36 4.73 0.38
N ILE A 16 3.82 3.65 1.01
CA ILE A 16 4.77 2.68 0.45
C ILE A 16 4.23 2.09 -0.86
N TRP A 17 2.95 1.72 -0.90
CA TRP A 17 2.36 1.08 -2.06
C TRP A 17 2.19 2.02 -3.26
N GLN A 18 1.98 3.32 -3.02
CA GLN A 18 1.96 4.31 -4.10
C GLN A 18 3.36 4.56 -4.64
N GLU A 19 4.37 4.63 -3.77
CA GLU A 19 5.77 4.75 -4.19
C GLU A 19 6.23 3.54 -5.01
N ILE A 20 5.90 2.32 -4.59
CA ILE A 20 6.20 1.09 -5.35
C ILE A 20 5.46 1.10 -6.70
N SER A 21 4.19 1.52 -6.72
CA SER A 21 3.41 1.63 -7.95
C SER A 21 4.10 2.54 -8.97
N ASN A 22 4.62 3.68 -8.52
CA ASN A 22 5.30 4.66 -9.37
C ASN A 22 6.70 4.19 -9.81
N GLU A 23 7.49 3.60 -8.91
CA GLU A 23 8.87 3.18 -9.19
C GLU A 23 8.92 2.02 -10.19
N PHE A 24 7.96 1.09 -10.11
CA PHE A 24 7.91 -0.10 -10.96
C PHE A 24 6.87 -0.05 -12.06
N ASP A 25 6.18 1.09 -12.23
CA ASP A 25 5.09 1.28 -13.20
C ASP A 25 4.01 0.18 -13.11
N ILE A 26 3.58 -0.16 -11.89
CA ILE A 26 2.50 -1.14 -11.61
C ILE A 26 1.27 -0.41 -11.04
N PRO A 27 0.32 0.08 -11.87
CA PRO A 27 -0.75 0.97 -11.42
C PRO A 27 -1.69 0.37 -10.39
N GLU A 28 -1.86 -0.95 -10.36
CA GLU A 28 -2.76 -1.65 -9.42
C GLU A 28 -2.28 -1.54 -7.97
N LEU A 29 -0.97 -1.31 -7.75
CA LEU A 29 -0.42 -1.17 -6.41
C LEU A 29 -0.79 0.17 -5.76
N ARG A 30 -1.20 1.18 -6.54
CA ARG A 30 -1.60 2.50 -6.01
C ARG A 30 -2.91 2.48 -5.22
N TYR A 31 -3.71 1.42 -5.33
CA TYR A 31 -5.01 1.37 -4.68
C TYR A 31 -4.87 1.45 -3.17
N THR A 32 -5.80 2.19 -2.56
CA THR A 32 -5.94 2.36 -1.12
C THR A 32 -7.33 1.89 -0.69
N THR A 33 -7.62 2.00 0.61
CA THR A 33 -8.95 1.71 1.15
C THR A 33 -10.04 2.66 0.67
N ARG A 34 -9.68 3.77 -0.01
CA ARG A 34 -10.63 4.66 -0.67
C ARG A 34 -11.21 4.03 -1.94
N GLU A 35 -10.41 3.26 -2.66
CA GLU A 35 -10.84 2.55 -3.88
C GLU A 35 -11.40 1.16 -3.56
N ILE A 36 -10.74 0.43 -2.64
CA ILE A 36 -11.12 -0.92 -2.23
C ILE A 36 -11.25 -0.95 -0.71
N SER A 37 -12.47 -0.76 -0.20
CA SER A 37 -12.69 -0.62 1.25
C SER A 37 -12.47 -1.90 2.05
N ASP A 38 -12.64 -3.07 1.44
CA ASP A 38 -12.31 -4.35 2.06
C ASP A 38 -10.79 -4.57 2.03
N PHE A 39 -10.18 -4.73 3.20
CA PHE A 39 -8.73 -4.81 3.31
C PHE A 39 -8.17 -6.11 2.73
N ASP A 40 -8.88 -7.23 2.87
CA ASP A 40 -8.44 -8.52 2.35
C ASP A 40 -8.48 -8.49 0.82
N GLU A 41 -9.54 -7.91 0.24
CA GLU A 41 -9.64 -7.70 -1.21
C GLU A 41 -8.51 -6.80 -1.74
N LEU A 42 -8.15 -5.74 -1.01
CA LEU A 42 -7.05 -4.86 -1.36
C LEU A 42 -5.70 -5.60 -1.36
N MET A 43 -5.44 -6.44 -0.34
CA MET A 43 -4.21 -7.23 -0.28
C MET A 43 -4.14 -8.28 -1.39
N ASP A 44 -5.24 -8.99 -1.64
CA ASP A 44 -5.31 -9.98 -2.72
C ASP A 44 -5.09 -9.34 -4.10
N THR A 45 -5.56 -8.10 -4.29
CA THR A 45 -5.31 -7.33 -5.51
C THR A 45 -3.82 -7.01 -5.67
N ARG A 46 -3.14 -6.54 -4.60
CA ARG A 46 -1.69 -6.27 -4.62
C ARG A 46 -0.88 -7.53 -4.90
N MET A 47 -1.22 -8.65 -4.26
CA MET A 47 -0.53 -9.92 -4.47
C MET A 47 -0.71 -10.45 -5.89
N ARG A 48 -1.90 -10.28 -6.50
CA ARG A 48 -2.12 -10.62 -7.91
C ARG A 48 -1.31 -9.74 -8.84
N ALA A 49 -1.26 -8.43 -8.60
CA ALA A 49 -0.48 -7.50 -9.40
C ALA A 49 1.02 -7.85 -9.40
N LEU A 50 1.58 -8.15 -8.21
CA LEU A 50 2.98 -8.58 -8.09
C LEU A 50 3.26 -9.90 -8.80
N LYS A 51 2.35 -10.89 -8.72
CA LYS A 51 2.51 -12.17 -9.41
C LYS A 51 2.47 -12.04 -10.94
N SER A 52 1.70 -11.09 -11.45
CA SER A 52 1.56 -10.86 -12.90
C SER A 52 2.72 -10.07 -13.51
N ASN A 53 3.53 -9.40 -12.69
CA ASN A 53 4.67 -8.58 -13.10
C ASN A 53 6.01 -9.19 -12.65
N GLN A 54 6.11 -10.53 -12.71
CA GLN A 54 7.30 -11.30 -12.30
C GLN A 54 8.40 -11.33 -13.36
#